data_AF-A0A961RHQ6-F1
#
_entry.id   AF-A0A961RHQ6-F1
#
_cell.length_a   1.000
_cell.length_b   1.000
_cell.length_c   1.000
_cell.angle_alpha   90.00
_cell.angle_beta   90.00
_cell.angle_gamma   90.00
#
_symmetry.space_group_name_H-M   'P 1'
#
loop_
_entity.id
_entity.type
_entity.pdbx_description
1 polymer ?
#
loop_
_entity_poly.entity_id
_entity_poly.type
_entity_poly.pdbx_seq_one_letter_code
_entity_poly.pdbx_strand_id
1 'polypeptide(L)'
;MPLWVSDFELDTHHLSFEERGAYLSILMLMWRSPECTIPAEPDWIMRRLRCDEAMFLRLIKPILDEFCILLRGRYYQKRLKAEWLEAKEKYQARKQRSEKAHAAKALKNKKTALATSNPLAERKHASHNHNHNHMDSELSNYEMGDYGTADPQTGDNSDNVHPLEAVRRRKTP
;
A
#
# COMPACT_ATOMS: atom_id res chain seq x y z
N MET A 1 5.91 6.67 -1.75
CA MET A 1 5.56 7.96 -1.13
C MET A 1 5.26 7.66 0.33
N PRO A 2 5.95 8.27 1.30
CA PRO A 2 5.47 8.22 2.68
C PRO A 2 4.15 9.00 2.77
N LEU A 3 3.17 8.49 3.50
CA LEU A 3 1.90 9.17 3.72
C LEU A 3 1.74 9.45 5.21
N TRP A 4 1.76 10.73 5.57
CA TRP A 4 1.57 11.19 6.93
C TRP A 4 0.10 11.49 7.14
N VAL A 5 -0.63 10.55 7.78
CA VAL A 5 -2.10 10.61 7.85
C VAL A 5 -2.58 11.90 8.51
N SER A 6 -1.98 12.31 9.64
CA SER A 6 -2.38 13.55 10.33
C SER A 6 -2.25 14.78 9.45
N ASP A 7 -1.11 14.97 8.77
CA ASP A 7 -0.92 16.10 7.87
C ASP A 7 -1.85 16.03 6.66
N PHE A 8 -2.04 14.83 6.10
CA PHE A 8 -2.94 14.62 4.99
C PHE A 8 -4.39 15.01 5.34
N GLU A 9 -4.88 14.58 6.50
CA GLU A 9 -6.22 14.96 6.99
C GLU A 9 -6.34 16.47 7.19
N LEU A 10 -5.32 17.11 7.79
CA LEU A 10 -5.31 18.55 8.02
C LEU A 10 -5.34 19.33 6.69
N ASP A 11 -4.50 18.95 5.73
CA ASP A 11 -4.38 19.62 4.42
C ASP A 11 -5.60 19.37 3.52
N THR A 12 -6.43 18.36 3.82
CA THR A 12 -7.55 17.94 2.94
C THR A 12 -8.91 17.90 3.63
N HIS A 13 -9.04 18.48 4.82
CA HIS A 13 -10.29 18.45 5.60
C HIS A 13 -11.48 19.12 4.89
N HIS A 14 -11.22 20.09 4.02
CA HIS A 14 -12.23 20.81 3.24
C HIS A 14 -12.66 20.06 1.97
N LEU A 15 -11.91 19.04 1.56
CA LEU A 15 -12.21 18.24 0.38
C LEU A 15 -13.24 17.16 0.71
N SER A 16 -14.15 16.93 -0.23
CA SER A 16 -15.05 15.78 -0.23
C SER A 16 -14.28 14.46 -0.34
N PHE A 17 -14.93 13.34 0.00
CA PHE A 17 -14.33 12.01 -0.14
C PHE A 17 -13.87 11.71 -1.58
N GLU A 18 -14.62 12.15 -2.59
CA GLU A 18 -14.26 11.97 -3.99
C GLU A 18 -13.00 12.77 -4.34
N GLU A 19 -12.93 14.03 -3.91
CA GLU A 19 -11.78 14.91 -4.13
C GLU A 19 -10.52 14.37 -3.44
N ARG A 20 -10.65 13.88 -2.21
CA ARG A 20 -9.53 13.26 -1.48
C ARG A 20 -9.00 12.02 -2.21
N GLY A 21 -9.89 11.19 -2.76
CA GLY A 21 -9.51 10.04 -3.58
C GLY A 21 -8.80 10.44 -4.88
N ALA A 22 -9.28 11.48 -5.55
CA ALA A 22 -8.64 12.05 -6.72
C ALA A 22 -7.26 12.65 -6.42
N TYR A 23 -7.16 13.42 -5.34
CA TYR A 23 -5.90 13.98 -4.86
C TYR A 23 -4.86 12.89 -4.58
N LEU A 24 -5.24 11.84 -3.84
CA LEU A 24 -4.35 10.71 -3.59
C LEU A 24 -3.91 10.02 -4.90
N SER A 25 -4.82 9.87 -5.86
CA SER A 25 -4.52 9.29 -7.18
C SER A 25 -3.51 10.15 -7.97
N ILE A 26 -3.64 11.47 -7.92
CA ILE A 26 -2.67 12.42 -8.49
C ILE A 26 -1.31 12.28 -7.82
N LEU A 27 -1.24 12.27 -6.49
CA LEU A 27 0.01 12.11 -5.75
C LEU A 27 0.73 10.81 -6.11
N MET A 28 0.00 9.70 -6.20
CA MET A 28 0.55 8.41 -6.60
C MET A 28 1.07 8.44 -8.05
N LEU A 29 0.35 9.08 -8.96
CA LEU A 29 0.77 9.25 -10.35
C LEU A 29 2.06 10.07 -10.45
N MET A 30 2.13 11.19 -9.72
CA MET A 30 3.31 12.06 -9.67
C MET A 30 4.52 11.31 -9.09
N TRP A 31 4.34 10.59 -7.98
CA TRP A 31 5.41 9.83 -7.33
C TRP A 31 6.07 8.79 -8.25
N ARG A 32 5.26 8.14 -9.09
CA ARG A 32 5.71 7.14 -10.08
C ARG A 32 6.29 7.76 -11.34
N SER A 33 6.07 9.05 -11.56
CA SER A 33 6.53 9.75 -12.77
C SER A 33 7.97 10.25 -12.61
N PRO A 34 8.72 10.41 -13.72
CA PRO A 34 10.06 10.97 -13.68
C PRO A 34 10.09 12.35 -13.00
N GLU A 35 11.11 12.56 -12.17
CA GLU A 35 11.35 13.81 -11.42
C GLU A 35 10.18 14.25 -10.52
N CYS A 36 9.28 13.32 -10.18
CA CYS A 36 8.10 13.58 -9.36
C CYS A 36 7.18 14.69 -9.95
N THR A 37 7.09 14.73 -11.28
CA THR A 37 6.29 15.72 -12.02
C THR A 37 5.47 15.04 -13.11
N ILE A 38 4.34 15.65 -13.48
CA ILE A 38 3.50 15.20 -14.60
C ILE A 38 3.33 16.31 -15.63
N PRO A 39 3.16 16.00 -16.93
CA PRO A 39 2.76 16.99 -17.92
C PRO A 39 1.39 17.61 -17.62
N ALA A 40 1.17 18.83 -18.11
CA ALA A 40 -0.10 19.55 -17.95
C ALA A 40 -1.12 19.27 -19.06
N GLU A 41 -0.85 18.33 -19.98
CA GLU A 41 -1.78 17.99 -21.05
C GLU A 41 -2.99 17.18 -20.50
N PRO A 42 -4.25 17.67 -20.64
CA PRO A 42 -5.44 16.99 -20.12
C PRO A 42 -5.56 15.53 -20.58
N ASP A 43 -5.42 15.27 -21.87
CA ASP A 43 -5.52 13.92 -22.45
C ASP A 43 -4.52 12.94 -21.85
N TRP A 44 -3.33 13.43 -21.51
CA TRP A 44 -2.28 12.63 -20.90
C TRP A 44 -2.67 12.23 -19.48
N ILE A 45 -3.23 13.18 -18.72
CA ILE A 45 -3.65 13.01 -17.32
C ILE A 45 -4.89 12.11 -17.26
N MET A 46 -5.92 12.40 -18.05
CA MET A 46 -7.17 11.65 -18.11
C MET A 46 -6.93 10.17 -18.39
N ARG A 47 -6.07 9.86 -19.39
CA ARG A 47 -5.71 8.47 -19.72
C ARG A 47 -5.07 7.71 -18.55
N ARG A 48 -4.34 8.40 -17.68
CA ARG A 48 -3.60 7.78 -16.55
C ARG A 48 -4.40 7.68 -15.28
N LEU A 49 -5.26 8.66 -15.03
CA LEU A 49 -6.22 8.63 -13.93
C LEU A 49 -7.49 7.85 -14.29
N ARG A 50 -7.64 7.45 -15.56
CA ARG A 50 -8.79 6.68 -16.09
C ARG A 50 -10.11 7.40 -15.86
N CYS A 51 -10.10 8.72 -16.03
CA CYS A 51 -11.28 9.56 -15.94
C CYS A 51 -11.67 10.10 -17.32
N ASP A 52 -12.94 10.48 -17.45
CA ASP A 52 -13.45 11.21 -18.61
C ASP A 52 -13.25 12.73 -18.44
N GLU A 53 -13.60 13.48 -19.48
CA GLU A 53 -13.44 14.94 -19.50
C GLU A 53 -14.31 15.63 -18.44
N ALA A 54 -15.53 15.14 -18.22
CA ALA A 54 -16.44 15.69 -17.22
C ALA A 54 -15.85 15.58 -15.80
N MET A 55 -15.33 14.39 -15.43
CA MET A 55 -14.65 14.20 -14.16
C MET A 55 -13.33 14.96 -14.09
N PHE A 56 -12.57 15.05 -15.18
CA PHE A 56 -11.34 15.83 -15.22
C PHE A 56 -11.59 17.30 -14.89
N LEU A 57 -12.55 17.93 -15.56
CA LEU A 57 -12.87 19.35 -15.37
C LEU A 57 -13.49 19.63 -14.00
N ARG A 58 -14.36 18.73 -13.51
CA ARG A 58 -15.03 18.90 -12.22
C ARG A 58 -14.14 18.62 -11.01
N LEU A 59 -13.25 17.64 -11.11
CA LEU A 59 -12.56 17.06 -9.96
C LEU A 59 -11.04 17.21 -10.05
N ILE A 60 -10.44 16.68 -11.12
CA ILE A 60 -8.98 16.57 -11.22
C ILE A 60 -8.33 17.94 -11.39
N LYS A 61 -8.89 18.78 -12.27
CA LYS A 61 -8.33 20.08 -12.63
C LYS A 61 -8.34 21.06 -11.45
N PRO A 62 -9.44 21.23 -10.68
CA PRO A 62 -9.42 22.05 -9.47
C PRO A 62 -8.35 21.60 -8.45
N ILE A 63 -8.24 20.30 -8.20
CA ILE A 63 -7.23 19.76 -7.26
C ILE A 63 -5.80 20.03 -7.75
N LEU A 64 -5.54 19.87 -9.05
CA LEU A 64 -4.23 20.21 -9.62
C LEU A 64 -3.92 21.69 -9.47
N ASP A 65 -4.90 22.57 -9.72
CA ASP A 65 -4.72 24.01 -9.63
C ASP A 65 -4.54 24.47 -8.16
N GLU A 66 -5.15 23.77 -7.20
CA GLU A 66 -5.05 24.07 -5.77
C GLU A 66 -3.73 23.58 -5.15
N PHE A 67 -3.38 22.30 -5.36
CA PHE A 67 -2.28 21.65 -4.63
C PHE A 67 -0.96 21.57 -5.40
N CYS A 68 -0.97 21.82 -6.71
CA CYS A 68 0.22 21.72 -7.55
C CYS A 68 0.63 23.08 -8.14
N ILE A 69 1.92 23.18 -8.45
CA ILE A 69 2.49 24.34 -9.14
C ILE A 69 2.72 23.94 -10.59
N LEU A 70 2.17 24.72 -11.52
CA LEU A 70 2.42 24.59 -12.94
C LEU A 70 3.68 25.38 -13.32
N LEU A 71 4.73 24.68 -13.75
CA LEU A 71 5.97 25.28 -14.21
C LEU A 71 6.45 24.58 -15.48
N ARG A 72 6.68 25.37 -16.54
CA ARG A 72 7.17 24.87 -17.85
C ARG A 72 6.32 23.70 -18.39
N GLY A 73 4.99 23.84 -18.31
CA GLY A 73 4.05 22.83 -18.82
C GLY A 73 3.97 21.55 -17.97
N ARG A 74 4.48 21.56 -16.74
CA ARG A 74 4.43 20.40 -15.83
C ARG A 74 3.92 20.78 -14.45
N TYR A 75 3.09 19.93 -13.88
CA TYR A 75 2.66 20.02 -12.50
C TYR A 75 3.67 19.35 -11.57
N TYR A 76 4.00 20.03 -10.47
CA TYR A 76 4.78 19.48 -9.37
C TYR A 76 4.27 19.97 -8.02
N GLN A 77 4.52 19.22 -6.95
CA GLN A 77 4.21 19.61 -5.58
C GLN A 77 5.51 19.69 -4.77
N LYS A 78 5.70 20.79 -4.02
CA LYS A 78 6.94 21.07 -3.29
C LYS A 78 7.30 19.96 -2.30
N ARG A 79 6.36 19.63 -1.40
CA ARG A 79 6.54 18.61 -0.35
C ARG A 79 6.85 17.24 -0.95
N LEU A 80 6.00 16.77 -1.87
CA LEU A 80 6.16 15.49 -2.53
C LEU A 80 7.52 15.36 -3.25
N LYS A 81 7.96 16.43 -3.91
CA LYS A 81 9.24 16.44 -4.62
C LYS A 81 10.43 16.33 -3.67
N ALA A 82 10.38 16.97 -2.50
CA ALA A 82 11.42 16.87 -1.49
C ALA A 82 11.54 15.43 -0.96
N GLU A 83 10.41 14.82 -0.59
CA GLU A 83 10.37 13.42 -0.14
C GLU A 83 10.82 12.44 -1.22
N TRP A 84 10.47 12.70 -2.48
CA TRP A 84 10.91 11.89 -3.61
C TRP A 84 12.42 11.96 -3.83
N LEU A 85 13.03 13.15 -3.69
CA LEU A 85 14.47 13.33 -3.82
C LEU A 85 15.21 12.57 -2.73
N GLU A 86 14.77 12.69 -1.48
CA GLU A 86 15.35 11.96 -0.35
C GLU A 86 15.22 10.43 -0.55
N ALA A 87 14.06 9.95 -1.00
CA ALA A 87 13.84 8.54 -1.31
C ALA A 87 14.75 8.06 -2.46
N LYS A 88 14.93 8.87 -3.50
CA LYS A 88 15.81 8.60 -4.64
C LYS A 88 17.27 8.51 -4.19
N GLU A 89 17.75 9.44 -3.37
CA GLU A 89 19.10 9.42 -2.80
C GLU A 89 19.36 8.15 -1.98
N LYS A 90 18.45 7.82 -1.05
CA LYS A 90 18.51 6.59 -0.25
C LYS A 90 18.55 5.35 -1.14
N TYR A 91 17.73 5.31 -2.19
CA TYR A 91 17.74 4.21 -3.15
C TYR A 91 19.08 4.10 -3.90
N GLN A 92 19.63 5.20 -4.42
CA GLN A 92 20.91 5.19 -5.13
C GLN A 92 22.06 4.77 -4.21
N ALA A 93 22.10 5.26 -2.97
CA ALA A 93 23.10 4.85 -1.99
C ALA A 93 23.04 3.34 -1.70
N ARG A 94 21.84 2.77 -1.55
CA ARG A 94 21.66 1.31 -1.40
C ARG A 94 22.10 0.55 -2.64
N LYS A 95 21.77 1.04 -3.83
CA LYS A 95 22.17 0.43 -5.11
C LYS A 95 23.69 0.36 -5.23
N GLN A 96 24.39 1.46 -4.98
CA GLN A 96 25.87 1.50 -5.03
C GLN A 96 26.51 0.57 -4.00
N ARG A 97 25.97 0.51 -2.76
CA ARG A 97 26.45 -0.44 -1.73
C ARG A 97 26.26 -1.88 -2.19
N SER A 98 25.10 -2.18 -2.79
CA SER A 98 24.80 -3.51 -3.33
C SER A 98 25.77 -3.89 -4.44
N GLU A 99 26.00 -3.02 -5.42
CA GLU A 99 26.94 -3.25 -6.53
C GLU A 99 28.35 -3.53 -6.03
N LYS A 100 28.85 -2.74 -5.07
CA LYS A 100 30.16 -2.98 -4.43
C LYS A 100 30.21 -4.32 -3.70
N ALA A 101 29.16 -4.66 -2.96
CA ALA A 101 29.08 -5.94 -2.25
C ALA A 101 29.04 -7.14 -3.23
N HIS A 102 28.28 -7.02 -4.32
CA HIS A 102 28.23 -8.03 -5.38
C HIS A 102 29.59 -8.20 -6.05
N ALA A 103 30.29 -7.11 -6.38
CA ALA A 103 31.64 -7.16 -6.95
C ALA A 103 32.64 -7.83 -6.00
N ALA A 104 32.61 -7.49 -4.71
CA ALA A 104 33.49 -8.10 -3.69
C ALA A 104 33.21 -9.62 -3.54
N LYS A 105 31.94 -10.03 -3.54
CA LYS A 105 31.56 -11.45 -3.54
C LYS A 105 32.04 -12.18 -4.80
N ALA A 106 31.90 -11.57 -5.97
CA ALA A 106 32.37 -12.16 -7.23
C ALA A 106 33.89 -12.37 -7.24
N LEU A 107 34.65 -11.40 -6.73
CA LEU A 107 36.11 -11.52 -6.58
C LEU A 107 36.51 -12.63 -5.60
N LYS A 108 35.80 -12.76 -4.47
CA LYS A 108 36.04 -13.85 -3.50
C LYS A 108 35.77 -15.22 -4.12
N ASN A 109 34.66 -15.37 -4.84
CA ASN A 109 34.33 -16.63 -5.51
C ASN A 109 35.37 -17.03 -6.57
N LYS A 110 35.88 -16.05 -7.36
CA LYS A 110 36.98 -16.31 -8.31
C LYS A 110 38.25 -16.79 -7.60
N LYS A 111 38.63 -16.17 -6.48
CA LYS A 111 39.79 -16.60 -5.69
C LYS A 111 39.62 -18.00 -5.10
N THR A 112 38.44 -18.34 -4.58
CA THR A 112 38.15 -19.68 -4.07
C THR A 112 38.15 -20.72 -5.19
N ALA A 113 37.61 -20.40 -6.38
CA ALA A 113 37.63 -21.31 -7.52
C ALA A 113 39.06 -21.60 -8.00
N LEU A 114 39.93 -20.58 -8.05
CA LEU A 114 41.35 -20.72 -8.39
C LEU A 114 42.16 -21.44 -7.30
N ALA A 115 41.80 -21.29 -6.03
CA ALA A 115 42.44 -22.03 -4.93
C ALA A 115 41.99 -23.51 -4.85
N THR A 116 40.81 -23.82 -5.40
CA THR A 116 40.24 -25.18 -5.42
C THR A 116 40.62 -25.95 -6.70
N SER A 117 41.22 -25.29 -7.70
CA SER A 117 41.77 -25.96 -8.88
C SER A 117 43.12 -26.62 -8.59
N ASN A 118 43.12 -27.58 -7.66
CA ASN A 118 44.11 -28.64 -7.63
C ASN A 118 43.58 -29.73 -8.59
N PRO A 119 44.29 -30.15 -9.65
CA PRO A 119 43.74 -31.00 -10.72
C PRO A 119 43.45 -32.46 -10.29
N LEU A 120 43.38 -32.76 -9.00
CA LEU A 120 43.27 -34.11 -8.46
C LEU A 120 41.98 -34.41 -7.67
N ALA A 121 40.94 -33.57 -7.78
CA ALA A 121 39.67 -33.83 -7.12
C ALA A 121 38.51 -33.86 -8.12
N GLU A 122 38.40 -34.97 -8.88
CA GLU A 122 37.10 -35.40 -9.40
C GLU A 122 36.19 -35.76 -8.24
N ARG A 123 35.41 -34.78 -7.76
CA ARG A 123 34.31 -35.02 -6.82
C ARG A 123 33.00 -35.00 -7.59
N LYS A 124 32.52 -36.21 -7.92
CA LYS A 124 31.11 -36.44 -8.27
C LYS A 124 30.27 -36.13 -7.03
N HIS A 125 29.53 -35.04 -7.04
CA HIS A 125 28.46 -34.82 -6.07
C HIS A 125 27.11 -34.80 -6.76
N ALA A 126 26.31 -35.78 -6.39
CA ALA A 126 24.90 -35.87 -6.72
C ALA A 126 24.14 -34.66 -6.18
N SER A 127 23.21 -34.13 -6.98
CA SER A 127 22.32 -33.04 -6.61
C SER A 127 21.42 -33.45 -5.43
N HIS A 128 21.64 -32.86 -4.25
CA HIS A 128 20.66 -32.83 -3.18
C HIS A 128 19.96 -31.47 -3.19
N ASN A 129 18.73 -31.45 -3.68
CA ASN A 129 17.84 -30.29 -3.61
C ASN A 129 17.23 -30.24 -2.20
N HIS A 130 17.56 -29.23 -1.40
CA HIS A 130 16.84 -28.92 -0.16
C HIS A 130 15.94 -27.72 -0.43
N ASN A 131 14.68 -28.01 -0.74
CA ASN A 131 13.62 -27.01 -0.79
C ASN A 131 13.16 -26.74 0.64
N HIS A 132 13.57 -25.62 1.24
CA HIS A 132 13.07 -25.21 2.55
C HIS A 132 11.97 -24.16 2.33
N ASN A 133 10.72 -24.62 2.20
CA ASN A 133 9.56 -23.76 2.36
C ASN A 133 9.30 -23.63 3.87
N HIS A 134 9.74 -22.52 4.46
CA HIS A 134 9.31 -22.14 5.81
C HIS A 134 8.00 -21.35 5.67
N MET A 135 6.88 -21.97 6.03
CA MET A 135 5.62 -21.28 6.30
C MET A 135 5.55 -21.06 7.80
N ASP A 136 5.89 -19.87 8.25
CA ASP A 136 5.53 -19.43 9.60
C ASP A 136 4.05 -19.05 9.61
N SER A 137 3.25 -19.89 10.27
CA SER A 137 1.87 -19.58 10.64
C SER A 137 1.67 -20.04 12.07
N GLU A 138 2.20 -19.25 13.02
CA GLU A 138 1.75 -19.27 14.40
C GLU A 138 0.30 -18.73 14.46
N LEU A 139 -0.66 -19.63 14.30
CA LEU A 139 -2.03 -19.45 14.80
C LEU A 139 -2.45 -20.74 15.49
N SER A 140 -1.78 -21.05 16.60
CA SER A 140 -2.29 -21.98 17.60
C SER A 140 -2.29 -21.26 18.94
N ASN A 141 -3.45 -20.67 19.27
CA ASN A 141 -4.01 -20.55 20.62
C ASN A 141 -5.23 -19.62 20.55
N TYR A 142 -6.36 -20.16 20.09
CA TYR A 142 -7.66 -19.70 20.55
C TYR A 142 -8.32 -20.92 21.18
N GLU A 143 -8.38 -20.92 22.51
CA GLU A 143 -9.05 -21.96 23.29
C GLU A 143 -10.51 -22.05 22.84
N MET A 144 -10.90 -23.21 22.31
CA MET A 144 -12.29 -23.54 22.05
C MET A 144 -12.98 -23.74 23.41
N GLY A 145 -13.79 -22.75 23.79
CA GLY A 145 -14.75 -22.88 24.88
C GLY A 145 -15.75 -24.00 24.59
N ASP A 146 -15.93 -24.84 25.59
CA ASP A 146 -16.85 -25.96 25.72
C ASP A 146 -18.28 -25.62 25.28
N TYR A 147 -18.68 -26.10 24.09
CA TYR A 147 -20.09 -26.15 23.70
C TYR A 147 -20.66 -27.49 24.13
N GLY A 148 -21.26 -27.49 25.32
CA GLY A 148 -22.01 -28.60 25.88
C GLY A 148 -23.12 -29.07 24.93
N THR A 149 -23.15 -30.38 24.74
CA THR A 149 -24.12 -31.18 24.01
C THR A 149 -25.56 -30.84 24.41
N ALA A 150 -26.40 -30.42 23.46
CA ALA A 150 -27.85 -30.36 23.66
C ALA A 150 -28.50 -31.53 22.90
N ASP A 151 -29.05 -32.48 23.66
CA ASP A 151 -29.91 -33.56 23.17
C ASP A 151 -31.28 -33.02 22.68
N PRO A 152 -31.95 -33.71 21.74
CA PRO A 152 -33.20 -33.24 21.14
C PRO A 152 -34.44 -33.94 21.75
N GLN A 153 -35.39 -33.21 22.35
CA GLN A 153 -36.77 -33.71 22.54
C GLN A 153 -37.83 -32.59 22.62
N THR A 154 -38.77 -32.65 21.67
CA THR A 154 -40.24 -32.58 21.80
C THR A 154 -40.90 -31.85 22.98
N GLY A 155 -41.88 -30.98 22.69
CA GLY A 155 -42.91 -30.62 23.68
C GLY A 155 -43.76 -29.40 23.31
N ASP A 156 -45.06 -29.62 23.25
CA ASP A 156 -46.16 -28.75 22.82
C ASP A 156 -46.59 -27.66 23.85
N ASN A 157 -47.21 -26.60 23.31
CA ASN A 157 -48.32 -25.78 23.81
C ASN A 157 -48.23 -24.62 24.85
N SER A 158 -48.88 -23.53 24.42
CA SER A 158 -49.79 -22.58 25.10
C SER A 158 -49.30 -21.49 26.09
N ASP A 159 -49.82 -20.28 25.80
CA ASP A 159 -50.22 -19.20 26.71
C ASP A 159 -49.18 -18.44 27.56
N ASN A 160 -48.84 -17.21 27.15
CA ASN A 160 -49.32 -16.03 27.88
C ASN A 160 -49.01 -14.67 27.22
N VAL A 161 -49.91 -13.75 27.52
CA VAL A 161 -50.15 -12.43 26.95
C VAL A 161 -49.19 -11.35 27.53
N HIS A 162 -48.93 -10.31 26.71
CA HIS A 162 -48.39 -8.94 26.95
C HIS A 162 -48.80 -8.31 28.33
N PRO A 163 -48.33 -7.13 28.82
CA PRO A 163 -47.58 -6.06 28.11
C PRO A 163 -46.57 -5.21 28.95
N LEU A 164 -45.59 -4.53 28.33
CA LEU A 164 -45.10 -3.22 28.82
C LEU A 164 -44.54 -2.37 27.65
N GLU A 165 -45.44 -1.72 26.91
CA GLU A 165 -45.15 -0.55 26.08
C GLU A 165 -46.30 0.45 26.29
N ALA A 166 -45.95 1.75 26.40
CA ALA A 166 -46.77 2.96 26.46
C ALA A 166 -46.92 3.69 27.82
N VAL A 167 -46.16 4.79 27.99
CA VAL A 167 -46.68 6.12 28.40
C VAL A 167 -45.79 7.20 27.74
N ARG A 168 -46.12 7.80 26.58
CA ARG A 168 -47.05 8.91 26.24
C ARG A 168 -46.47 10.34 26.32
N ARG A 169 -46.47 10.99 25.14
CA ARG A 169 -46.33 12.44 24.85
C ARG A 169 -47.39 13.32 25.53
N ARG A 170 -47.05 14.58 25.87
CA ARG A 170 -47.83 15.85 25.72
C ARG A 170 -46.82 17.04 25.69
N LYS A 171 -46.64 17.78 24.59
CA LYS A 171 -47.32 19.02 24.09
C LYS A 171 -47.11 20.30 24.92
N THR A 172 -46.40 21.28 24.31
CA THR A 172 -46.53 22.74 24.54
C THR A 172 -47.87 23.25 23.98
N PRO A 173 -48.34 24.40 24.50
CA PRO A 173 -48.21 25.67 23.76
C PRO A 173 -47.19 26.63 24.38
#